data_AF-A0A452HY43-F1
#
_entry.id   AF-A0A452HY43-F1
#
_cell.length_a   1.000
_cell.length_b   1.000
_cell.length_c   1.000
_cell.angle_alpha   90.00
_cell.angle_beta   90.00
_cell.angle_gamma   90.00
#
_symmetry.space_group_name_H-M   'P 1'
#
loop_
_entity.id
_entity.type
_entity.pdbx_description
1 polymer ?
#
loop_
_entity_poly.entity_id
_entity_poly.type
_entity_poly.pdbx_seq_one_letter_code
_entity_poly.pdbx_strand_id
1 'polypeptide(L)'
;MKRQNVRTLALIICTFTYLLVGAAVFDALESEQETSERRRLEEKQLELKSKYNLSSAGYKELEWVVLKLKPHKAGVQWKFAGSFYFAITVITTIGKAGAPIPGASGRAGGRGSPPPAFMEGR
;
A
#
# COMPACT_ATOMS: atom_id res chain seq x y z
N MET A 1 4.62 41.73 17.03
CA MET A 1 4.07 40.74 16.08
C MET A 1 2.58 40.58 16.33
N LYS A 2 1.74 40.52 15.28
CA LYS A 2 0.28 40.34 15.44
C LYS A 2 0.01 39.03 16.20
N ARG A 3 -0.87 39.08 17.20
CA ARG A 3 -1.21 37.96 18.11
C ARG A 3 -1.67 36.69 17.38
N GLN A 4 -2.17 36.83 16.15
CA GLN A 4 -2.54 35.73 15.24
C GLN A 4 -1.32 34.97 14.70
N ASN A 5 -0.26 35.67 14.30
CA ASN A 5 0.95 35.06 13.75
C ASN A 5 1.68 34.23 14.81
N VAL A 6 1.64 34.68 16.06
CA VAL A 6 2.21 33.94 17.21
C VAL A 6 1.45 32.64 17.45
N ARG A 7 0.11 32.66 17.36
CA ARG A 7 -0.72 31.45 17.51
C ARG A 7 -0.45 30.44 16.40
N THR A 8 -0.40 30.88 15.14
CA THR A 8 -0.10 30.00 14.01
C THR A 8 1.30 29.40 14.12
N LEU A 9 2.29 30.20 14.48
CA LEU A 9 3.67 29.72 14.66
C LEU A 9 3.77 28.71 15.81
N ALA A 10 3.09 28.96 16.94
CA ALA A 10 3.03 28.04 18.06
C ALA A 10 2.37 26.70 17.69
N LEU A 11 1.29 26.71 16.90
CA LEU A 11 0.65 25.49 16.43
C LEU A 11 1.54 24.68 15.48
N ILE A 12 2.26 25.36 14.59
CA ILE A 12 3.22 24.70 13.68
C ILE A 12 4.31 24.02 14.49
N ILE A 13 4.94 24.74 15.43
CA ILE A 13 5.99 24.18 16.28
C ILE A 13 5.47 22.99 17.09
N CYS A 14 4.31 23.14 17.73
CA CYS A 14 3.69 22.06 18.51
C CYS A 14 3.41 20.82 17.66
N THR A 15 2.89 20.99 16.44
CA THR A 15 2.62 19.89 15.50
C THR A 15 3.91 19.19 15.09
N PHE A 16 4.97 19.94 14.78
CA PHE A 16 6.27 19.35 14.48
C PHE A 16 6.85 18.57 15.65
N THR A 17 6.81 19.14 16.86
CA THR A 17 7.27 18.45 18.08
C THR A 17 6.46 17.16 18.31
N TYR A 18 5.14 17.20 18.14
CA TYR A 18 4.28 16.01 18.24
C TYR A 18 4.67 14.92 17.23
N LEU A 19 4.92 15.29 15.97
CA LEU A 19 5.36 14.34 14.95
C LEU A 19 6.73 13.74 15.26
N LEU A 20 7.68 14.53 15.76
CA LEU A 20 9.02 14.04 16.13
C LEU A 20 8.97 13.08 17.33
N VAL A 21 8.19 13.42 18.36
CA VAL A 21 7.97 12.53 19.51
C VAL A 21 7.26 11.25 19.07
N GLY A 22 6.22 11.36 18.25
CA GLY A 22 5.53 10.21 17.68
C GLY A 22 6.48 9.30 16.90
N ALA A 23 7.33 9.88 16.03
CA ALA A 23 8.31 9.13 15.26
C ALA A 23 9.32 8.39 16.17
N ALA A 24 9.84 9.04 17.21
CA ALA A 24 10.76 8.41 18.16
C ALA A 24 10.09 7.28 18.96
N VAL A 25 8.83 7.46 19.36
CA VAL A 25 8.07 6.41 20.06
C VAL A 25 7.78 5.24 19.13
N PHE A 26 7.34 5.48 17.90
CA PHE A 26 7.11 4.41 16.92
C PHE A 26 8.40 3.68 16.55
N ASP A 27 9.51 4.40 16.39
CA ASP A 27 10.82 3.80 16.14
C ASP A 27 11.24 2.89 17.30
N ALA A 28 11.12 3.36 18.55
CA ALA A 28 11.47 2.55 19.71
C ALA A 28 10.57 1.32 19.91
N LEU A 29 9.29 1.40 19.52
CA LEU A 29 8.34 0.31 19.71
C LEU A 29 8.33 -0.71 18.56
N GLU A 30 8.47 -0.26 17.31
CA GLU A 30 8.25 -1.10 16.13
C GLU A 30 9.57 -1.54 15.46
N SER A 31 10.69 -0.85 15.66
CA SER A 31 11.95 -1.14 14.91
C SER A 31 12.54 -2.53 15.17
N GLU A 32 12.54 -2.99 16.42
CA GLU A 32 13.04 -4.33 16.77
C GLU A 32 12.13 -5.42 16.20
N GLN A 33 10.82 -5.20 16.25
CA GLN A 33 9.83 -6.14 15.72
C GLN A 33 9.91 -6.21 14.18
N GLU A 34 10.04 -5.08 13.49
CA GLU A 34 10.21 -5.06 12.04
C GLU A 34 11.49 -5.79 11.62
N THR A 35 12.61 -5.52 12.30
CA THR A 35 13.91 -6.12 11.96
C THR A 35 13.92 -7.64 12.18
N SER A 36 13.32 -8.11 13.28
CA SER A 36 13.23 -9.54 13.58
C SER A 36 12.27 -10.27 12.65
N GLU A 37 11.11 -9.69 12.34
CA GLU A 37 10.17 -10.24 11.35
C GLU A 37 10.79 -10.28 9.96
N ARG A 38 11.52 -9.23 9.57
CA ARG A 38 12.25 -9.19 8.29
C ARG A 38 13.27 -10.32 8.19
N ARG A 39 14.09 -10.53 9.23
CA ARG A 39 15.05 -11.66 9.27
C ARG A 39 14.32 -13.00 9.17
N ARG A 40 13.24 -13.20 9.93
CA ARG A 40 12.44 -14.44 9.90
C ARG A 40 11.84 -14.72 8.52
N LEU A 41 11.39 -13.68 7.82
CA LEU A 41 10.88 -13.80 6.46
C LEU A 41 11.98 -14.13 5.45
N GLU A 42 13.17 -13.53 5.60
CA GLU A 42 14.34 -13.83 4.76
C GLU A 42 14.82 -15.28 4.94
N GLU A 43 14.85 -15.78 6.18
CA GLU A 43 15.18 -17.17 6.49
C GLU A 43 14.16 -18.15 5.87
N LYS A 44 12.85 -17.89 6.06
CA LYS A 44 11.79 -18.70 5.43
C LYS A 44 11.85 -18.65 3.91
N GLN A 45 12.18 -17.49 3.33
CA GLN A 45 12.36 -17.36 1.90
C GLN A 45 13.52 -18.25 1.40
N LEU A 46 14.65 -18.27 2.12
CA LEU A 46 15.79 -19.11 1.77
C LEU A 46 15.46 -20.60 1.90
N GLU A 47 14.78 -20.98 2.98
CA GLU A 47 14.29 -22.35 3.20
C GLU A 47 13.38 -22.81 2.05
N LEU A 48 12.41 -21.98 1.64
CA LEU A 48 11.51 -22.29 0.54
C LEU A 48 12.25 -22.39 -0.81
N LYS A 49 13.19 -21.48 -1.07
CA LYS A 49 14.00 -21.54 -2.30
C LYS A 49 14.80 -22.83 -2.37
N SER A 50 15.42 -23.25 -1.27
CA SER A 50 16.18 -24.50 -1.20
C SER A 50 15.28 -25.73 -1.30
N LYS A 51 14.18 -25.78 -0.53
CA LYS A 51 13.24 -26.92 -0.48
C LYS A 51 12.61 -27.24 -1.83
N TYR A 52 12.29 -26.21 -2.61
CA TYR A 52 11.64 -26.35 -3.92
C TYR A 52 12.58 -26.13 -5.11
N ASN A 53 13.89 -26.02 -4.87
CA ASN A 53 14.92 -25.76 -5.90
C ASN A 53 14.55 -24.59 -6.82
N LEU A 54 14.04 -23.49 -6.24
CA LEU A 54 13.60 -22.33 -7.01
C LEU A 54 14.79 -21.45 -7.39
N SER A 55 14.92 -21.17 -8.69
CA SER A 55 15.76 -20.08 -9.18
C SER A 55 15.28 -18.73 -8.64
N SER A 56 16.18 -17.78 -8.46
CA SER A 56 15.85 -16.40 -8.07
C SER A 56 14.81 -15.76 -9.00
N ALA A 57 14.83 -16.09 -10.30
CA ALA A 57 13.83 -15.62 -11.26
C ALA A 57 12.45 -16.25 -11.02
N GLY A 58 12.39 -17.57 -10.81
CA GLY A 58 11.14 -18.29 -10.58
C GLY A 58 10.47 -17.91 -9.24
N TYR A 59 11.25 -17.65 -8.19
CA TYR A 59 10.72 -17.13 -6.93
C TYR A 59 10.09 -15.73 -7.10
N LYS A 60 10.73 -14.85 -7.88
CA LYS A 60 10.23 -13.50 -8.14
C LYS A 60 8.93 -13.51 -8.95
N GLU A 61 8.81 -14.44 -9.90
CA GLU A 61 7.58 -14.64 -10.66
C GLU A 61 6.44 -15.15 -9.76
N LEU A 62 6.73 -16.12 -8.88
CA LEU A 62 5.76 -16.61 -7.89
C LEU A 62 5.31 -15.48 -6.94
N GLU A 63 6.25 -14.69 -6.43
CA GLU A 63 5.97 -13.53 -5.58
C GLU A 63 5.04 -12.53 -6.30
N TRP A 64 5.32 -12.23 -7.57
CA TRP A 64 4.50 -11.34 -8.38
C TRP A 64 3.06 -11.86 -8.55
N VAL A 65 2.91 -13.16 -8.84
CA VAL A 65 1.59 -13.81 -8.95
C VAL A 65 0.84 -13.74 -7.62
N VAL A 66 1.51 -14.04 -6.50
CA VAL A 66 0.91 -14.00 -5.16
C VAL A 66 0.47 -12.58 -4.79
N LEU A 67 1.29 -11.57 -5.06
CA LEU A 67 0.96 -10.16 -4.83
C LEU A 67 -0.26 -9.72 -5.65
N LYS A 68 -0.34 -10.15 -6.92
CA LYS A 68 -1.48 -9.84 -7.80
C LYS A 68 -2.75 -10.59 -7.41
N LEU A 69 -2.63 -11.78 -6.82
CA LEU A 69 -3.77 -12.56 -6.31
C LEU A 69 -4.27 -12.09 -4.94
N LYS A 70 -3.46 -11.38 -4.15
CA LYS A 70 -3.83 -10.86 -2.83
C LYS A 70 -5.21 -10.19 -2.79
N PRO A 71 -5.60 -9.31 -3.73
CA PRO A 71 -6.95 -8.76 -3.74
C PRO A 71 -8.06 -9.72 -4.16
N HIS A 72 -7.74 -10.70 -5.00
CA HIS A 72 -8.71 -11.72 -5.41
C HIS A 72 -9.00 -12.72 -4.28
N LYS A 73 -8.10 -12.87 -3.30
CA LYS A 73 -8.33 -13.71 -2.11
C LYS A 73 -9.45 -13.19 -1.19
N ALA A 74 -9.77 -11.90 -1.24
CA ALA A 74 -10.90 -11.32 -0.49
C ALA A 74 -12.28 -11.57 -1.14
N GLY A 75 -12.33 -12.33 -2.24
CA GLY A 75 -13.55 -12.60 -3.00
C GLY A 75 -13.84 -11.56 -4.09
N VAL A 76 -15.07 -11.57 -4.63
CA VAL A 76 -15.47 -10.61 -5.68
C VAL A 76 -15.71 -9.23 -5.07
N GLN A 77 -14.67 -8.41 -5.04
CA GLN A 77 -14.69 -7.07 -4.45
C GLN A 77 -15.55 -6.04 -5.23
N TRP A 78 -15.86 -6.31 -6.51
CA TRP A 78 -16.54 -5.38 -7.42
C TRP A 78 -17.99 -5.77 -7.75
N LYS A 79 -18.74 -6.23 -6.74
CA LYS A 79 -20.21 -6.32 -6.80
C LYS A 79 -20.83 -5.13 -6.07
N PHE A 80 -22.15 -4.91 -6.24
CA PHE A 80 -22.89 -3.77 -5.68
C PHE A 80 -22.53 -3.47 -4.21
N ALA A 81 -22.48 -4.48 -3.35
CA ALA A 81 -22.13 -4.32 -1.92
C ALA A 81 -20.68 -3.83 -1.71
N GLY A 82 -19.71 -4.33 -2.50
CA GLY A 82 -18.31 -3.90 -2.42
C GLY A 82 -18.11 -2.48 -2.94
N SER A 83 -18.78 -2.12 -4.04
CA SER A 83 -18.77 -0.76 -4.58
C SER A 83 -19.44 0.26 -3.64
N PHE A 84 -20.53 -0.14 -2.98
CA PHE A 84 -21.24 0.69 -2.01
C PHE A 84 -20.41 0.93 -0.74
N TYR A 85 -19.80 -0.12 -0.18
CA TYR A 85 -18.87 0.01 0.95
C TYR A 85 -17.67 0.91 0.60
N PHE A 86 -17.11 0.75 -0.60
CA PHE A 86 -16.03 1.63 -1.08
C PHE A 86 -16.47 3.09 -1.14
N ALA A 87 -17.64 3.40 -1.71
CA ALA A 87 -18.17 4.76 -1.76
C ALA A 87 -18.33 5.39 -0.36
N ILE A 88 -18.83 4.62 0.63
CA ILE A 88 -18.91 5.08 2.02
C ILE A 88 -17.52 5.43 2.54
N THR A 89 -16.52 4.56 2.37
CA THR A 89 -15.16 4.83 2.88
C THR A 89 -14.47 6.03 2.25
N VAL A 90 -14.85 6.40 1.02
CA VAL A 90 -14.38 7.60 0.33
C VAL A 90 -15.04 8.85 0.92
N ILE A 91 -16.38 8.84 1.07
CA ILE A 91 -17.14 9.98 1.61
C ILE A 91 -16.80 10.22 3.08
N THR A 92 -16.59 9.17 3.87
CA THR A 92 -16.24 9.26 5.29
C THR A 92 -14.75 9.46 5.55
N THR A 93 -13.94 9.65 4.50
CA THR A 93 -12.48 9.87 4.56
C THR A 93 -11.67 8.81 5.32
N ILE A 94 -12.23 7.60 5.50
CA ILE A 94 -11.56 6.47 6.18
C ILE A 94 -10.46 5.88 5.29
N GLY A 95 -10.72 5.75 3.99
CA GLY A 95 -9.69 5.42 2.99
C GLY A 95 -8.88 4.13 3.25
N LYS A 96 -9.52 3.01 3.57
CA LYS A 96 -8.80 1.72 3.65
C LYS A 96 -8.33 1.28 2.25
N ALA A 97 -7.04 1.43 1.97
CA ALA A 97 -6.37 1.07 0.71
C ALA A 97 -6.39 -0.44 0.33
N GLY A 98 -7.16 -1.27 1.03
CA GLY A 98 -7.27 -2.72 0.79
C GLY A 98 -8.14 -3.11 -0.41
N ALA A 99 -8.76 -2.14 -1.08
CA ALA A 99 -9.38 -2.34 -2.38
C ALA A 99 -8.45 -1.78 -3.46
N PRO A 100 -7.63 -2.63 -4.12
CA PRO A 100 -6.95 -2.18 -5.32
C PRO A 100 -8.01 -1.85 -6.36
N ILE A 101 -7.96 -0.62 -6.84
CA ILE A 101 -8.82 -0.11 -7.90
C ILE A 101 -8.32 -0.75 -9.21
N PRO A 102 -9.06 -1.70 -9.83
CA PRO A 102 -8.72 -2.23 -11.13
C PRO A 102 -9.04 -1.13 -12.14
N GLY A 103 -8.01 -0.65 -12.82
CA GLY A 103 -8.14 0.44 -13.77
C GLY A 103 -7.89 1.79 -13.13
N ALA A 104 -6.71 2.34 -13.40
CA ALA A 104 -6.39 3.76 -13.22
C ALA A 104 -7.28 4.71 -14.08
N SER A 105 -8.43 4.24 -14.58
CA SER A 105 -9.41 5.03 -15.32
C SER A 105 -10.39 5.77 -14.38
N GLY A 106 -10.50 5.37 -13.12
CA GLY A 106 -11.28 6.10 -12.10
C GLY A 106 -10.56 7.31 -11.50
N ARG A 107 -9.27 7.51 -11.79
CA ARG A 107 -8.58 8.78 -11.54
C ARG A 107 -8.92 9.73 -12.69
N ALA A 108 -9.92 10.57 -12.48
CA ALA A 108 -10.13 11.72 -13.36
C ALA A 108 -8.92 12.67 -13.24
N GLY A 109 -7.94 12.51 -14.12
CA GLY A 109 -6.83 13.45 -14.28
C GLY A 109 -5.50 12.81 -14.67
N GLY A 110 -5.14 12.95 -15.96
CA GLY A 110 -3.73 12.97 -16.38
C GLY A 110 -3.29 11.89 -17.38
N ARG A 111 -3.47 12.19 -18.67
CA ARG A 111 -2.77 11.69 -19.88
C ARG A 111 -1.70 10.60 -19.69
N GLY A 112 -1.97 9.44 -20.29
CA GLY A 112 -0.98 8.46 -20.73
C GLY A 112 -1.62 7.54 -21.76
N SER A 113 -1.13 7.59 -23.01
CA SER A 113 -1.68 6.93 -24.20
C SER A 113 -1.98 5.43 -24.02
N PRO A 114 -3.01 4.88 -24.68
CA PRO A 114 -3.27 3.44 -24.65
C PRO A 114 -2.13 2.66 -25.34
N PRO A 115 -1.74 1.47 -24.83
CA PRO A 115 -0.83 0.59 -25.54
C PRO A 115 -1.46 0.07 -26.84
N PRO A 116 -0.68 -0.25 -27.87
CA PRO A 116 -1.21 -0.69 -29.16
C PRO A 116 -1.98 -2.00 -28.99
N ALA A 117 -3.23 -2.00 -29.45
CA ALA A 117 -4.06 -3.18 -29.53
C ALA A 117 -3.35 -4.23 -30.39
N PHE A 118 -3.14 -5.40 -29.79
CA PHE A 118 -2.80 -6.65 -30.47
C PHE A 118 -3.82 -6.86 -31.60
N MET A 119 -3.33 -6.84 -32.84
CA MET A 119 -4.11 -7.19 -34.03
C MET A 119 -4.61 -8.64 -33.87
N GLU A 120 -5.92 -8.80 -33.78
CA GLU A 120 -6.56 -10.09 -34.02
C GLU A 120 -7.53 -9.92 -35.19
N GLY A 121 -7.19 -10.55 -36.30
CA GLY A 121 -7.90 -10.39 -37.56
C GLY A 121 -7.39 -11.35 -38.63
N ARG A 122 -7.84 -12.61 -38.51
CA ARG A 122 -7.87 -13.67 -39.53
C ARG A 122 -6.55 -14.29 -39.99
#